data_AF-A0AAU6MCQ8-F1
#
_entry.id   AF-A0AAU6MCQ8-F1
#
_cell.length_a   1.000
_cell.length_b   1.000
_cell.length_c   1.000
_cell.angle_alpha   90.00
_cell.angle_beta   90.00
_cell.angle_gamma   90.00
#
_symmetry.space_group_name_H-M   'P 1'
#
loop_
_entity.id
_entity.type
_entity.pdbx_description
1 polymer ?
#
loop_
_entity_poly.entity_id
_entity_poly.type
_entity_poly.pdbx_seq_one_letter_code
_entity_poly.pdbx_strand_id
1 'polypeptide(L)' 'MTVARGLPPVSGLTEQQQRGRSCLWCGAVLTVGADTDLGEQRARPATGAAYSWFPRACADTAACAARERRRAS' A
#
# COMPACT_ATOMS: atom_id res chain seq x y z
N MET A 1 0.22 15.32 16.38
CA MET A 1 0.57 15.24 14.95
C MET A 1 1.06 13.83 14.68
N THR A 2 0.23 12.99 14.04
CA THR A 2 0.65 11.63 13.66
C THR A 2 1.50 11.76 12.40
N VAL A 3 2.75 11.28 12.44
CA VAL A 3 3.60 11.25 11.25
C VAL A 3 2.94 10.34 10.21
N ALA A 4 2.56 10.89 9.06
CA ALA A 4 1.99 10.10 7.97
C ALA A 4 3.04 9.07 7.53
N ARG A 5 2.65 7.79 7.54
CA ARG A 5 3.52 6.69 7.14
C ARG A 5 3.86 6.84 5.66
N GLY A 6 5.14 6.99 5.34
CA GLY A 6 5.59 7.15 3.95
C GLY A 6 5.15 5.99 3.06
N LEU A 7 4.79 6.31 1.81
CA LEU A 7 4.42 5.31 0.81
C LEU A 7 5.67 4.55 0.35
N PRO A 8 5.62 3.20 0.28
CA PRO A 8 6.68 2.42 -0.35
C PRO A 8 6.81 2.78 -1.84
N PRO A 9 8.01 2.63 -2.43
CA PRO A 9 8.18 2.85 -3.87
C PRO A 9 7.34 1.86 -4.67
N VAL A 10 6.56 2.36 -5.64
CA VAL A 10 5.65 1.53 -6.44
C VAL A 10 6.36 0.38 -7.17
N SER A 11 7.63 0.58 -7.55
CA SER A 11 8.46 -0.43 -8.21
C SER A 11 8.81 -1.63 -7.33
N GLY A 12 8.70 -1.49 -6.00
CA GLY A 12 8.91 -2.56 -5.03
C GLY A 12 7.64 -3.33 -4.68
N LEU A 13 6.49 -2.96 -5.27
CA LEU A 13 5.19 -3.54 -4.93
C LEU A 13 4.80 -4.64 -5.91
N THR A 14 4.14 -5.67 -5.38
CA THR A 14 3.47 -6.66 -6.22
C THR A 14 2.32 -6.03 -7.01
N GLU A 15 1.93 -6.65 -8.14
CA GLU A 15 0.77 -6.19 -8.92
C GLU A 15 -0.49 -6.07 -8.05
N GLN A 16 -0.69 -7.02 -7.13
CA GLN A 16 -1.84 -7.03 -6.22
C GLN A 16 -1.86 -5.80 -5.29
N GLN A 17 -0.69 -5.34 -4.82
CA GLN A 17 -0.59 -4.13 -4.01
C GLN A 17 -0.79 -2.87 -4.86
N GLN A 18 -0.20 -2.82 -6.06
CA GLN A 18 -0.34 -1.68 -6.97
C GLN A 18 -1.81 -1.45 -7.39
N ARG A 19 -2.57 -2.53 -7.59
CA ARG A 19 -4.01 -2.48 -7.90
C ARG A 19 -4.92 -2.27 -6.69
N GLY A 20 -4.37 -2.11 -5.48
CA GLY A 20 -5.15 -1.94 -4.26
C GLY A 20 -5.94 -3.19 -3.83
N ARG A 21 -5.57 -4.39 -4.32
CA ARG A 21 -6.18 -5.67 -3.91
C ARG A 21 -5.56 -6.25 -2.65
N SER A 22 -4.32 -5.88 -2.37
CA SER A 22 -3.59 -6.22 -1.15
C SER A 22 -3.10 -4.96 -0.45
N CYS A 23 -3.03 -5.03 0.87
CA CYS A 23 -2.51 -3.96 1.70
C CYS A 23 -1.11 -3.56 1.26
N LEU A 24 -0.93 -2.25 1.05
CA LEU A 24 0.32 -1.64 0.64
C LEU A 24 1.53 -2.08 1.49
N TRP A 25 1.34 -2.21 2.81
CA TRP A 25 2.42 -2.55 3.74
C TRP A 25 2.51 -4.04 4.04
N CYS A 26 1.45 -4.64 4.61
CA CYS A 26 1.52 -6.03 5.08
C CYS A 26 1.21 -7.08 4.01
N GLY A 27 0.82 -6.69 2.78
CA GLY A 27 0.53 -7.59 1.67
C GLY A 27 -0.71 -8.49 1.84
N ALA A 28 -1.45 -8.36 2.94
CA ALA A 28 -2.69 -9.10 3.16
C ALA A 28 -3.76 -8.70 2.13
N VAL A 29 -4.55 -9.66 1.64
CA VAL A 29 -5.69 -9.39 0.75
C VAL A 29 -6.69 -8.51 1.49
N LEU A 30 -7.14 -7.46 0.82
CA LEU A 30 -8.10 -6.51 1.38
C LEU A 30 -9.53 -6.99 1.09
N THR A 31 -10.39 -6.86 2.10
CA THR A 31 -11.82 -7.08 1.98
C THR A 31 -12.55 -5.75 2.09
N VAL A 32 -13.64 -5.59 1.35
CA VAL A 32 -14.46 -4.36 1.35
C VAL A 32 -14.85 -4.00 2.78
N GLY A 33 -14.56 -2.77 3.19
CA GLY A 33 -14.89 -2.24 4.52
C GLY A 33 -13.84 -2.50 5.61
N ALA A 34 -12.82 -3.31 5.33
CA ALA A 34 -11.67 -3.54 6.24
C ALA A 34 -10.40 -2.82 5.75
N ASP A 35 -10.56 -1.89 4.81
CA ASP A 35 -9.49 -1.24 4.10
C ASP A 35 -9.66 0.28 4.11
N THR A 36 -8.59 1.00 3.77
CA THR A 36 -8.56 2.45 3.63
C THR A 36 -7.91 2.79 2.30
N ASP A 37 -8.60 3.60 1.50
CA ASP A 37 -8.05 4.23 0.31
C ASP A 37 -7.12 5.38 0.70
N LEU A 38 -5.89 5.37 0.18
CA LEU A 38 -4.86 6.38 0.49
C LEU A 38 -4.86 7.55 -0.50
N GLY A 39 -5.92 7.67 -1.29
CA GLY A 39 -6.10 8.68 -2.31
C GLY A 39 -5.27 8.42 -3.56
N GLU A 40 -5.43 9.32 -4.53
CA GLU A 40 -4.62 9.32 -5.74
C GLU A 40 -3.15 9.58 -5.41
N GLN A 41 -2.29 8.74 -5.96
CA GLN A 41 -0.85 8.87 -5.91
C GLN A 41 -0.30 8.93 -7.33
N ARG A 42 0.84 9.62 -7.50
CA ARG A 42 1.50 9.73 -8.80
C ARG A 42 2.79 8.92 -8.81
N ALA A 43 2.91 8.05 -9.80
CA ALA A 43 4.12 7.31 -10.08
C ALA A 43 4.77 7.85 -11.35
N ARG A 44 6.09 8.01 -11.32
CA ARG A 44 6.90 8.34 -12.49
C ARG A 44 8.02 7.32 -12.62
N PRO A 45 7.84 6.26 -13.43
CA PRO A 45 8.90 5.29 -13.65
C PRO A 45 10.08 5.91 -14.42
N ALA A 46 11.27 5.32 -14.28
CA ALA A 46 12.47 5.78 -14.99
C ALA A 46 12.32 5.68 -16.51
N THR A 47 11.55 4.69 -16.97
CA THR A 47 11.16 4.51 -18.36
C THR A 47 9.64 4.45 -18.46
N GLY A 48 9.06 5.09 -19.49
CA GLY A 48 7.63 5.14 -19.72
C GLY A 48 6.94 6.39 -19.16
N ALA A 49 5.59 6.39 -19.22
CA ALA A 49 4.76 7.53 -18.86
C ALA A 49 4.46 7.57 -17.35
N ALA A 50 4.32 8.77 -16.81
CA ALA A 50 3.82 8.95 -15.46
C ALA A 50 2.33 8.59 -15.38
N TYR A 51 1.94 7.87 -14.34
CA TYR A 51 0.57 7.38 -14.16
C TYR A 51 0.06 7.64 -12.75
N SER A 52 -1.26 7.67 -12.63
CA SER A 52 -1.96 7.74 -11.34
C SER A 52 -2.29 6.34 -10.85
N TRP A 53 -2.25 6.14 -9.55
CA TRP A 53 -2.63 4.89 -8.90
C TRP A 53 -3.26 5.19 -7.53
N PHE A 54 -4.04 4.24 -7.02
CA PHE A 54 -4.90 4.42 -5.84
C PHE A 54 -4.58 3.32 -4.82
N PRO A 55 -3.48 3.45 -4.06
CA PRO A 55 -3.08 2.44 -3.11
C PRO A 55 -4.09 2.31 -1.98
N ARG A 56 -4.30 1.07 -1.53
CA ARG A 56 -5.16 0.75 -0.39
C ARG A 56 -4.36 0.08 0.71
N ALA A 57 -4.79 0.28 1.95
CA ALA A 57 -4.19 -0.30 3.14
C ALA A 57 -5.24 -0.91 4.06
N CYS A 58 -4.81 -1.63 5.09
CA CYS A 58 -5.72 -2.10 6.13
C CYS A 58 -6.20 -0.94 7.00
N ALA A 59 -7.50 -0.93 7.33
CA ALA A 59 -8.06 0.03 8.28
C ALA A 59 -7.50 -0.17 9.70
N ASP A 60 -7.29 -1.44 10.12
CA ASP A 60 -6.60 -1.76 11.37
C ASP A 60 -5.08 -1.62 11.19
N THR A 61 -4.57 -0.46 11.60
CA THR A 61 -3.14 -0.11 11.52
C THR A 61 -2.27 -0.93 12.47
N ALA A 62 -2.78 -1.32 13.64
CA ALA A 62 -2.03 -2.08 14.64
C ALA A 62 -1.82 -3.53 14.17
N ALA A 63 -2.88 -4.20 13.71
CA ALA A 63 -2.79 -5.54 13.16
C ALA A 63 -1.94 -5.56 11.87
N CYS A 64 -2.04 -4.50 11.05
CA CYS A 64 -1.19 -4.35 9.87
C CYS A 64 0.30 -4.31 10.22
N ALA A 65 0.69 -3.47 11.18
CA ALA A 65 2.08 -3.35 11.61
C ALA A 65 2.63 -4.66 12.20
N ALA A 66 1.79 -5.43 12.91
CA ALA A 66 2.17 -6.74 13.42
C ALA A 66 2.45 -7.75 12.28
N ARG A 67 1.60 -7.80 11.25
CA ARG A 67 1.81 -8.68 10.09
C ARG A 67 3.05 -8.30 9.28
N GLU A 68 3.29 -7.02 9.10
CA GLU A 68 4.46 -6.53 8.39
C GLU A 68 5.77 -6.89 9.08
N ARG A 69 5.85 -6.71 10.41
CA ARG A 69 7.02 -7.14 11.19
C ARG A 69 7.32 -8.62 11.03
N ARG A 70 6.27 -9.47 11.03
CA ARG A 70 6.41 -10.92 10.81
C ARG A 70 6.90 -11.29 9.41
N ARG A 71 6.63 -10.45 8.40
CA ARG A 71 7.11 -10.67 7.02
C ARG A 71 8.56 -10.22 6.81
N ALA A 72 9.04 -9.30 7.62
CA ALA A 72 10.40 -8.77 7.55
C ALA A 72 11.42 -9.58 8.37
N SER A 73 10.95 -10.57 9.13
CA SER A 73 11.77 -11.55 9.87
C SER A 73 12.00 -12.78 9.02
#